data_AF-H0BZ33-F1
#
_entry.id   AF-H0BZ33-F1
#
_cell.length_a   1.000
_cell.length_b   1.000
_cell.length_c   1.000
_cell.angle_alpha   90.00
_cell.angle_beta   90.00
_cell.angle_gamma   90.00
#
_symmetry.space_group_name_H-M   'P 1'
#
loop_
_entity.id
_entity.type
_entity.pdbx_description
1 polymer ?
#
loop_
_entity_poly.entity_id
_entity_poly.type
_entity_poly.pdbx_seq_one_letter_code
_entity_poly.pdbx_strand_id
1 'polypeptide(L)'
;MRGADTYTEGLFTLKKLDDFVPGNHPLRVIRTMVNKALAEMGGLFARMYEDDVKGGRPSIAPEKLLRAMLLQVLYSVRSERQLMEQTQYNLLFRWFIGLSMDDATWVPTVFSKNRQRLIEHEAVVVFFNEVLKQADKKKWLSKEHFSVDGTLIQAWAGHKSFVPKDGGDDA
;
A
#
# COMPACT_ATOMS: atom_id res chain seq x y z
N MET A 1 29.91 -14.52 -31.71
CA MET A 1 30.39 -13.12 -31.71
C MET A 1 29.52 -12.33 -30.74
N ARG A 2 30.12 -11.46 -29.90
CA ARG A 2 29.40 -10.60 -28.94
C ARG A 2 28.91 -9.34 -29.66
N GLY A 3 27.67 -8.92 -29.42
CA GLY A 3 27.12 -7.65 -29.93
C GLY A 3 27.76 -6.43 -29.28
N ALA A 4 27.69 -5.28 -29.95
CA ALA A 4 28.19 -4.02 -29.42
C ALA A 4 27.30 -3.51 -28.27
N ASP A 5 27.93 -3.05 -27.19
CA ASP A 5 27.27 -2.45 -26.04
C ASP A 5 27.03 -0.96 -26.33
N THR A 6 25.93 -0.66 -27.01
CA THR A 6 25.54 0.71 -27.36
C THR A 6 24.14 0.99 -26.83
N TYR A 7 23.95 2.14 -26.18
CA TYR A 7 22.67 2.61 -25.68
C TYR A 7 22.27 3.86 -26.44
N THR A 8 21.14 3.81 -27.13
CA THR A 8 20.50 4.98 -27.73
C THR A 8 19.04 4.93 -27.36
N GLU A 9 18.60 5.90 -26.56
CA GLU A 9 17.23 5.96 -26.08
C GLU A 9 16.31 6.57 -27.15
N GLY A 10 15.15 5.96 -27.36
CA GLY A 10 14.12 6.55 -28.20
C GLY A 10 13.54 7.79 -27.53
N LEU A 11 13.36 8.89 -28.27
CA LEU A 11 12.87 10.16 -27.73
C LEU A 11 11.45 10.08 -27.14
N PHE A 12 10.62 9.16 -27.65
CA PHE A 12 9.23 9.01 -27.24
C PHE A 12 8.84 7.54 -27.11
N THR A 13 8.10 7.22 -26.06
CA THR A 13 7.50 5.90 -25.85
C THR A 13 6.04 6.07 -25.43
N LEU A 14 5.12 5.42 -26.16
CA LEU A 14 3.69 5.38 -25.82
C LEU A 14 3.38 4.02 -25.20
N LYS A 15 3.32 3.98 -23.86
CA LYS A 15 3.00 2.78 -23.08
C LYS A 15 2.04 3.14 -21.94
N LYS A 16 1.19 2.20 -21.57
CA LYS A 16 0.37 2.26 -20.35
C LYS A 16 1.12 1.60 -19.21
N LEU A 17 0.81 1.98 -17.96
CA LEU A 17 1.36 1.31 -16.78
C LEU A 17 1.09 -0.20 -16.79
N ASP A 18 -0.04 -0.62 -17.34
CA ASP A 18 -0.40 -2.04 -17.44
C ASP A 18 0.56 -2.85 -18.32
N ASP A 19 1.16 -2.21 -19.33
CA ASP A 19 2.07 -2.87 -20.29
C ASP A 19 3.39 -3.30 -19.62
N PHE A 20 3.74 -2.71 -18.48
CA PHE A 20 4.95 -3.03 -17.72
C PHE A 20 4.76 -4.15 -16.70
N VAL A 21 3.53 -4.63 -16.51
CA VAL A 21 3.23 -5.67 -15.52
C VAL A 21 2.90 -6.97 -16.25
N PRO A 22 3.68 -8.06 -16.05
CA PRO A 22 3.39 -9.34 -16.69
C PRO A 22 1.96 -9.83 -16.40
N GLY A 23 1.32 -10.48 -17.38
CA GLY A 23 -0.06 -10.97 -17.25
C GLY A 23 -0.25 -12.00 -16.14
N ASN A 24 0.79 -12.77 -15.83
CA ASN A 24 0.83 -13.77 -14.76
C ASN A 24 1.35 -13.22 -13.42
N HIS A 25 1.58 -11.91 -13.30
CA HIS A 25 2.13 -11.33 -12.08
C HIS A 25 1.12 -11.46 -10.91
N PRO A 26 1.51 -11.97 -9.72
CA PRO A 26 0.59 -12.22 -8.60
C PRO A 26 -0.23 -11.00 -8.16
N LEU A 27 0.38 -9.81 -8.22
CA LEU A 27 -0.31 -8.56 -7.88
C LEU A 27 -1.55 -8.26 -8.76
N ARG A 28 -1.73 -8.89 -9.94
CA ARG A 28 -2.96 -8.74 -10.74
C ARG A 28 -4.18 -9.31 -10.05
N VAL A 29 -4.05 -10.53 -9.52
CA VAL A 29 -5.13 -11.16 -8.76
C VAL A 29 -5.37 -10.38 -7.46
N ILE A 30 -4.29 -10.04 -6.75
CA ILE A 30 -4.39 -9.27 -5.50
C ILE A 30 -5.07 -7.92 -5.75
N ARG A 31 -4.64 -7.15 -6.77
CA ARG A 31 -5.22 -5.84 -7.09
C ARG A 31 -6.72 -5.91 -7.37
N THR A 32 -7.18 -6.98 -8.01
CA THR A 32 -8.60 -7.21 -8.28
C THR A 32 -9.38 -7.38 -6.98
N MET A 33 -8.89 -8.21 -6.06
CA MET A 33 -9.53 -8.45 -4.76
C MET A 33 -9.50 -7.22 -3.87
N VAL A 34 -8.39 -6.49 -3.87
CA VAL A 34 -8.20 -5.23 -3.14
C VAL A 34 -9.17 -4.18 -3.68
N ASN A 35 -9.26 -3.99 -5.00
CA ASN A 35 -10.19 -3.02 -5.59
C ASN A 35 -11.64 -3.34 -5.27
N LYS A 36 -12.00 -4.63 -5.27
CA LYS A 36 -13.34 -5.06 -4.85
C LYS A 36 -13.62 -4.70 -3.38
N ALA A 37 -12.68 -4.98 -2.47
CA ALA A 37 -12.83 -4.62 -1.05
C ALA A 37 -12.96 -3.10 -0.87
N LEU A 38 -12.11 -2.31 -1.56
CA LEU A 38 -12.13 -0.85 -1.48
C LEU A 38 -13.44 -0.25 -2.00
N ALA A 39 -14.06 -0.85 -3.03
CA ALA A 39 -15.35 -0.39 -3.54
C ALA A 39 -16.47 -0.54 -2.50
N GLU A 40 -16.48 -1.64 -1.74
CA GLU A 40 -17.46 -1.87 -0.66
C GLU A 40 -17.27 -0.88 0.52
N MET A 41 -16.08 -0.29 0.65
CA MET A 41 -15.74 0.67 1.70
C MET A 41 -16.12 2.12 1.38
N GLY A 42 -16.69 2.40 0.20
CA GLY A 42 -16.97 3.77 -0.25
C GLY A 42 -17.78 4.60 0.76
N GLY A 43 -18.75 3.99 1.44
CA GLY A 43 -19.53 4.67 2.49
C GLY A 43 -18.72 5.03 3.75
N LEU A 44 -17.70 4.23 4.10
CA LEU A 44 -16.77 4.59 5.18
C LEU A 44 -15.89 5.76 4.75
N PHE A 45 -15.32 5.69 3.54
CA PHE A 45 -14.45 6.75 3.02
C PHE A 45 -15.18 8.08 2.89
N ALA A 46 -16.46 8.10 2.50
CA ALA A 46 -17.25 9.32 2.48
C ALA A 46 -17.28 9.98 3.87
N ARG A 47 -17.66 9.24 4.91
CA ARG A 47 -17.72 9.74 6.29
C ARG A 47 -16.38 10.24 6.83
N MET A 48 -15.28 9.57 6.46
CA MET A 48 -13.93 9.96 6.90
C MET A 48 -13.48 11.34 6.38
N TYR A 49 -14.06 11.79 5.26
CA TYR A 49 -13.65 13.02 4.57
C TYR A 49 -14.81 14.03 4.43
N GLU A 50 -15.97 13.77 5.05
CA GLU A 50 -17.12 14.68 5.09
C GLU A 50 -16.75 16.06 5.68
N ASP A 51 -15.86 16.11 6.68
CA ASP A 51 -15.40 17.36 7.30
C ASP A 51 -14.36 18.14 6.47
N ASP A 52 -13.69 17.49 5.52
CA ASP A 52 -12.62 18.07 4.67
C ASP A 52 -13.19 18.85 3.46
N VAL A 53 -14.51 18.97 3.34
CA VAL A 53 -15.21 19.75 2.28
C VAL A 53 -14.96 21.26 2.37
N LYS A 54 -14.29 21.74 3.43
CA LYS A 54 -14.03 23.17 3.71
C LYS A 54 -12.98 23.86 2.81
N GLY A 55 -12.59 23.24 1.69
CA GLY A 55 -11.72 23.87 0.68
C GLY A 55 -10.24 23.82 1.06
N GLY A 56 -9.58 22.74 0.67
CA GLY A 56 -8.13 22.57 0.78
C GLY A 56 -7.56 21.76 -0.39
N ARG A 57 -6.23 21.59 -0.44
CA ARG A 57 -5.60 20.68 -1.40
C ARG A 57 -6.18 19.28 -1.18
N PRO A 58 -6.62 18.57 -2.24
CA PRO A 58 -7.12 17.21 -2.10
C PRO A 58 -6.09 16.33 -1.39
N SER A 59 -6.52 15.68 -0.31
CA SER A 59 -5.65 14.73 0.37
C SER A 59 -5.44 13.48 -0.48
N ILE A 60 -4.50 12.62 -0.07
CA ILE A 60 -4.29 11.33 -0.71
C ILE A 60 -5.55 10.49 -0.54
N ALA A 61 -6.09 9.96 -1.65
CA ALA A 61 -7.26 9.10 -1.61
C ALA A 61 -7.01 7.85 -0.73
N PRO A 62 -7.96 7.49 0.15
CA PRO A 62 -7.79 6.37 1.10
C PRO A 62 -7.53 5.04 0.40
N GLU A 63 -8.07 4.84 -0.80
CA GLU A 63 -7.82 3.67 -1.64
C GLU A 63 -6.35 3.56 -2.04
N LYS A 64 -5.73 4.69 -2.43
CA LYS A 64 -4.32 4.70 -2.83
C LYS A 64 -3.41 4.43 -1.63
N LEU A 65 -3.77 4.93 -0.44
CA LEU A 65 -3.05 4.67 0.80
C LEU A 65 -3.09 3.18 1.19
N LEU A 66 -4.27 2.56 1.20
CA LEU A 66 -4.41 1.15 1.54
C LEU A 66 -3.65 0.24 0.56
N ARG A 67 -3.69 0.54 -0.76
CA ARG A 67 -2.86 -0.18 -1.74
C ARG A 67 -1.37 0.00 -1.50
N ALA A 68 -0.93 1.22 -1.16
CA ALA A 68 0.48 1.49 -0.87
C ALA A 68 0.94 0.77 0.42
N MET A 69 0.12 0.75 1.47
CA MET A 69 0.40 0.00 2.70
C MET A 69 0.49 -1.51 2.44
N LEU A 70 -0.36 -2.06 1.57
CA LEU A 70 -0.24 -3.47 1.16
C LEU A 70 1.10 -3.77 0.49
N LEU A 71 1.61 -2.86 -0.35
CA LEU A 71 2.96 -3.04 -0.92
C LEU A 71 4.04 -3.06 0.15
N GLN A 72 3.90 -2.29 1.23
CA GLN A 72 4.86 -2.35 2.34
C GLN A 72 4.92 -3.74 2.95
N VAL A 73 3.76 -4.37 3.16
CA VAL A 73 3.68 -5.72 3.73
C VAL A 73 4.18 -6.77 2.73
N LEU A 74 3.72 -6.71 1.48
CA LEU A 74 4.01 -7.72 0.46
C LEU A 74 5.47 -7.73 0.01
N TYR A 75 6.16 -6.57 0.05
CA TYR A 75 7.56 -6.42 -0.36
C TYR A 75 8.50 -6.09 0.81
N SER A 76 8.01 -6.17 2.05
CA SER A 76 8.79 -5.88 3.25
C SER A 76 9.49 -4.51 3.21
N VAL A 77 8.80 -3.49 2.68
CA VAL A 77 9.31 -2.12 2.60
C VAL A 77 9.34 -1.52 4.00
N ARG A 78 10.53 -1.13 4.45
CA ARG A 78 10.80 -0.90 5.88
C ARG A 78 10.38 0.47 6.39
N SER A 79 10.11 1.42 5.50
CA SER A 79 9.67 2.75 5.88
C SER A 79 8.80 3.39 4.82
N GLU A 80 8.02 4.40 5.21
CA GLU A 80 7.24 5.20 4.27
C GLU A 80 8.12 6.05 3.37
N ARG A 81 9.31 6.48 3.84
CA ARG A 81 10.30 7.14 2.99
C ARG A 81 10.73 6.23 1.85
N GLN A 82 11.09 4.98 2.18
CA GLN A 82 11.45 3.97 1.19
C GLN A 82 10.27 3.64 0.27
N LEU A 83 9.02 3.62 0.79
CA LEU A 83 7.84 3.42 -0.04
C LEU A 83 7.65 4.55 -1.06
N MET A 84 7.83 5.82 -0.65
CA MET A 84 7.75 6.95 -1.58
C MET A 84 8.88 6.89 -2.61
N GLU A 85 10.09 6.54 -2.18
CA GLU A 85 11.23 6.34 -3.09
C GLU A 85 10.94 5.24 -4.12
N GLN A 86 10.47 4.07 -3.68
CA GLN A 86 10.07 2.98 -4.58
C GLN A 86 8.93 3.42 -5.51
N THR A 87 7.93 4.13 -5.00
CA THR A 87 6.82 4.64 -5.82
C THR A 87 7.32 5.61 -6.88
N GLN A 88 8.41 6.35 -6.64
CA GLN A 88 8.98 7.30 -7.60
C GLN A 88 9.46 6.61 -8.90
N TYR A 89 10.15 5.47 -8.81
CA TYR A 89 10.75 4.83 -9.98
C TYR A 89 10.15 3.46 -10.35
N ASN A 90 9.38 2.83 -9.48
CA ASN A 90 8.88 1.48 -9.69
C ASN A 90 7.50 1.49 -10.35
N LEU A 91 7.45 1.24 -11.66
CA LEU A 91 6.21 1.22 -12.43
C LEU A 91 5.20 0.18 -11.94
N LEU A 92 5.66 -0.96 -11.38
CA LEU A 92 4.78 -1.95 -10.78
C LEU A 92 4.07 -1.40 -9.54
N PHE A 93 4.77 -0.63 -8.71
CA PHE A 93 4.20 -0.03 -7.51
C PHE A 93 3.17 1.04 -7.87
N ARG A 94 3.52 1.93 -8.83
CA ARG A 94 2.60 2.95 -9.34
C ARG A 94 1.35 2.32 -9.96
N TRP A 95 1.54 1.28 -10.77
CA TRP A 95 0.45 0.50 -11.34
C TRP A 95 -0.44 -0.08 -10.24
N PHE A 96 0.12 -0.75 -9.23
CA PHE A 96 -0.67 -1.37 -8.17
C PHE A 96 -1.47 -0.35 -7.36
N ILE A 97 -0.83 0.76 -6.97
CA ILE A 97 -1.43 1.88 -6.23
C ILE A 97 -2.54 2.57 -7.03
N GLY A 98 -2.39 2.64 -8.36
CA GLY A 98 -3.21 3.52 -9.21
C GLY A 98 -2.71 4.96 -9.21
N LEU A 99 -1.40 5.14 -9.23
CA LEU A 99 -0.73 6.43 -9.42
C LEU A 99 -0.26 6.53 -10.87
N SER A 100 -0.53 7.64 -11.57
CA SER A 100 -0.11 7.82 -12.96
C SER A 100 1.42 7.84 -13.07
N MET A 101 1.96 7.64 -14.28
CA MET A 101 3.41 7.80 -14.52
C MET A 101 3.85 9.23 -14.20
N ASP A 102 3.06 10.22 -14.61
CA ASP A 102 3.40 11.64 -14.51
C ASP A 102 3.03 12.29 -13.16
N ASP A 103 2.24 11.59 -12.33
CA ASP A 103 1.83 12.13 -11.03
C ASP A 103 3.05 12.33 -10.12
N ALA A 104 3.09 13.39 -9.33
CA ALA A 104 4.11 13.49 -8.29
C ALA A 104 3.87 12.44 -7.19
N THR A 105 4.93 11.77 -6.75
CA THR A 105 4.86 10.92 -5.55
C THR A 105 4.62 11.77 -4.31
N TRP A 106 3.94 11.21 -3.30
CA TRP A 106 3.59 11.97 -2.11
C TRP A 106 4.80 12.23 -1.20
N VAL A 107 4.68 13.28 -0.38
CA VAL A 107 5.66 13.55 0.67
C VAL A 107 5.46 12.53 1.81
N PRO A 108 6.52 11.88 2.32
CA PRO A 108 6.38 10.84 3.35
C PRO A 108 5.57 11.28 4.58
N THR A 109 5.76 12.50 5.07
CA THR A 109 5.04 13.02 6.24
C THR A 109 3.54 13.19 6.00
N VAL A 110 3.12 13.50 4.76
CA VAL A 110 1.70 13.57 4.38
C VAL A 110 1.09 12.18 4.37
N PHE A 111 1.84 11.18 3.90
CA PHE A 111 1.44 9.78 3.96
C PHE A 111 1.25 9.32 5.41
N SER A 112 2.20 9.60 6.30
CA SER A 112 2.09 9.23 7.73
C SER A 112 0.85 9.81 8.40
N LYS A 113 0.54 11.09 8.13
CA LYS A 113 -0.65 11.76 8.68
C LYS A 113 -1.95 11.13 8.18
N ASN A 114 -2.03 10.83 6.89
CA ASN A 114 -3.24 10.19 6.35
C ASN A 114 -3.38 8.74 6.81
N ARG A 115 -2.28 8.00 6.97
CA ARG A 115 -2.30 6.67 7.57
C ARG A 115 -2.86 6.71 8.99
N GLN A 116 -2.50 7.72 9.78
CA GLN A 116 -3.04 7.89 11.13
C GLN A 116 -4.56 8.04 11.10
N ARG A 117 -5.10 8.84 10.16
CA ARG A 117 -6.55 8.96 9.94
C ARG A 117 -7.20 7.61 9.56
N LEU A 118 -6.55 6.78 8.74
CA LEU A 118 -7.06 5.43 8.43
C LEU A 118 -7.18 4.55 9.69
N ILE A 119 -6.24 4.68 10.63
CA ILE A 119 -6.25 3.93 11.89
C ILE A 119 -7.37 4.42 12.80
N GLU A 120 -7.53 5.74 12.93
CA GLU A 120 -8.56 6.36 13.78
C GLU A 120 -9.98 5.97 13.36
N HIS A 121 -10.21 5.75 12.07
CA HIS A 121 -11.51 5.32 11.53
C HIS A 121 -11.62 3.80 11.30
N GLU A 122 -10.70 3.02 11.87
CA GLU A 122 -10.65 1.55 11.76
C GLU A 122 -10.67 1.02 10.31
N ALA A 123 -10.26 1.84 9.34
CA ALA A 123 -10.40 1.53 7.92
C ALA A 123 -9.60 0.28 7.53
N VAL A 124 -8.45 0.04 8.17
CA VAL A 124 -7.63 -1.16 7.96
C VAL A 124 -8.37 -2.42 8.41
N VAL A 125 -9.10 -2.36 9.53
CA VAL A 125 -9.88 -3.48 10.07
C VAL A 125 -11.06 -3.79 9.14
N VAL A 126 -11.78 -2.74 8.73
CA VAL A 126 -12.88 -2.88 7.76
C VAL A 126 -12.38 -3.46 6.44
N PHE A 127 -11.24 -2.97 5.93
CA PHE A 127 -10.62 -3.50 4.72
C PHE A 127 -10.29 -4.99 4.85
N PHE A 128 -9.67 -5.41 5.95
CA PHE A 128 -9.37 -6.81 6.22
C PHE A 128 -10.63 -7.68 6.26
N ASN A 129 -11.69 -7.19 6.92
CA ASN A 129 -12.97 -7.89 6.97
C ASN A 129 -13.61 -8.04 5.58
N GLU A 130 -13.50 -7.04 4.70
CA GLU A 130 -13.99 -7.17 3.32
C GLU A 130 -13.20 -8.20 2.51
N VAL A 131 -11.88 -8.29 2.73
CA VAL A 131 -11.05 -9.35 2.13
C VAL A 131 -11.45 -10.74 2.66
N LEU A 132 -11.70 -10.87 3.97
CA LEU A 132 -12.18 -12.12 4.57
C LEU A 132 -13.54 -12.53 4.03
N LYS A 133 -14.50 -11.60 3.90
CA LYS A 133 -15.80 -11.87 3.29
C LYS A 133 -15.65 -12.38 1.86
N GLN A 134 -14.71 -11.83 1.09
CA GLN A 134 -14.42 -12.33 -0.26
C GLN A 134 -13.85 -13.76 -0.24
N ALA A 135 -12.94 -14.05 0.69
CA ALA A 135 -12.37 -15.39 0.85
C ALA A 135 -13.43 -16.41 1.28
N ASP A 136 -14.32 -16.06 2.21
CA ASP A 136 -15.42 -16.90 2.67
C ASP A 136 -16.39 -17.24 1.53
N LYS A 137 -16.80 -16.23 0.75
CA LYS A 137 -17.66 -16.43 -0.44
C LYS A 137 -17.04 -17.38 -1.48
N LYS A 138 -15.71 -17.43 -1.55
CA LYS A 138 -14.97 -18.34 -2.45
C LYS A 138 -14.63 -19.69 -1.79
N LYS A 139 -15.05 -19.93 -0.55
CA LYS A 139 -14.74 -21.12 0.24
C LYS A 139 -13.23 -21.32 0.42
N TRP A 140 -12.49 -20.23 0.59
CA TRP A 140 -11.05 -20.26 0.86
C TRP A 140 -10.71 -20.31 2.35
N LEU A 141 -11.70 -20.08 3.21
CA LEU A 141 -11.52 -20.17 4.65
C LEU A 141 -11.72 -21.62 5.11
N SER A 142 -10.80 -22.11 5.92
CA SER A 142 -10.95 -23.36 6.67
C SER A 142 -11.34 -23.05 8.11
N LYS A 143 -12.18 -23.89 8.70
CA LYS A 143 -12.51 -23.88 10.13
C LYS A 143 -11.61 -24.81 10.94
N GLU A 144 -10.71 -25.53 10.28
CA GLU A 144 -9.73 -26.39 10.94
C GLU A 144 -8.82 -25.55 11.83
N HIS A 145 -8.69 -25.96 13.08
CA HIS A 145 -7.83 -25.28 14.04
C HIS A 145 -6.37 -25.58 13.69
N PHE A 146 -5.64 -24.53 13.28
CA PHE A 146 -4.20 -24.59 13.07
C PHE A 146 -3.52 -23.69 14.10
N SER A 147 -2.69 -24.27 14.95
CA SER A 147 -1.87 -23.54 15.91
C SER A 147 -0.49 -23.25 15.29
N VAL A 148 -0.15 -21.98 15.20
CA VAL A 148 1.20 -21.52 14.83
C VAL A 148 1.87 -21.03 16.10
N ASP A 149 3.10 -21.50 16.36
CA ASP A 149 3.92 -20.92 17.41
C ASP A 149 4.29 -19.47 17.03
N GLY A 150 3.66 -18.52 17.71
CA GLY A 150 3.83 -17.09 17.48
C GLY A 150 5.24 -16.58 17.77
N THR A 151 6.13 -17.37 18.41
CA THR A 151 7.53 -16.98 18.60
C THR A 151 8.33 -16.96 17.30
N LEU A 152 7.92 -17.72 16.27
CA LEU A 152 8.53 -17.70 14.94
C LEU A 152 8.04 -16.54 14.06
N ILE A 153 6.89 -15.95 14.41
CA ILE A 153 6.51 -14.62 13.89
C ILE A 153 7.35 -13.63 14.69
N GLN A 154 8.58 -13.41 14.25
CA GLN A 154 9.45 -12.40 14.82
C GLN A 154 8.69 -11.08 14.86
N ALA A 155 8.19 -10.72 16.04
CA ALA A 155 7.54 -9.45 16.24
C ALA A 155 8.53 -8.38 15.81
N TRP A 156 8.17 -7.58 14.81
CA TRP A 156 8.84 -6.34 14.42
C TRP A 156 8.68 -5.24 15.50
N ALA A 157 8.70 -5.67 16.76
CA ALA A 157 8.54 -4.91 17.98
C ALA A 157 9.27 -5.69 19.09
N GLY A 158 10.58 -5.88 18.94
CA GLY A 158 11.39 -6.31 20.08
C GLY A 158 11.30 -5.24 21.16
N HIS A 159 11.13 -5.61 22.43
CA HIS A 159 11.05 -4.66 23.55
C HIS A 159 12.21 -3.64 23.61
N LYS A 160 13.34 -3.91 22.94
CA LYS A 160 14.49 -3.02 22.81
C LYS A 160 14.31 -1.88 21.80
N SER A 161 13.23 -1.84 21.01
CA SER A 161 12.99 -0.82 19.98
C SER A 161 12.03 0.30 20.41
N PHE A 162 11.61 0.32 21.67
CA PHE A 162 10.82 1.43 22.21
C PHE A 162 11.72 2.64 22.48
N VAL A 163 11.44 3.75 21.81
CA VAL A 163 12.03 5.06 22.13
C VAL A 163 10.91 5.94 22.68
N PRO A 164 11.11 6.62 23.83
CA PRO A 164 10.17 7.62 24.34
C PRO A 164 9.88 8.67 23.25
N LYS A 165 8.61 9.02 23.09
CA LYS A 165 8.18 10.00 22.06
C LYS A 165 8.70 11.41 22.36
N ASP A 166 8.94 11.69 23.64
CA ASP A 166 9.48 12.95 24.14
C ASP A 166 10.86 12.64 24.73
N GLY A 167 11.92 13.01 24.00
CA GLY A 167 13.29 12.66 24.38
C GLY A 167 13.68 13.19 25.77
N GLY A 168 13.95 12.26 26.69
CA GLY A 168 14.61 12.47 27.98
C GLY A 168 15.20 11.14 28.42
N ASP A 169 16.41 11.01 28.96
CA ASP A 169 17.32 12.00 29.54
C ASP A 169 18.76 11.68 29.15
N ASP A 170 19.56 12.73 28.98
CA ASP A 170 21.00 12.68 29.17
C ASP A 170 21.30 12.38 30.66
N ALA A 171 22.06 11.32 30.91
CA ALA A 171 22.82 11.10 32.15
C ALA A 171 24.15 10.45 31.80
#